data_AF-A0A6A6XL02-F1
#
_entry.id   AF-A0A6A6XL02-F1
#
_cell.length_a   1.000
_cell.length_b   1.000
_cell.length_c   1.000
_cell.angle_alpha   90.00
_cell.angle_beta   90.00
_cell.angle_gamma   90.00
#
_symmetry.space_group_name_H-M   'P 1'
#
loop_
_entity.id
_entity.type
_entity.pdbx_description
1 polymer ?
#
loop_
_entity_poly.entity_id
_entity_poly.type
_entity_poly.pdbx_seq_one_letter_code
_entity_poly.pdbx_strand_id
1 'polypeptide(L)'
;MCRCVRLIRLMTGLSSASSVAIGFHFLVELLPQLIVSAIYVAVNYKLTVMIHFRDWARLAFRQQPLRVSDPEPASDQVSTCWLSLPYQYSIPMLISSGTLGWLVSQALFFQRFIWYDNDGNAVVEHYLGYSTLGVIGSIMFGVSVFGVSMALGLRKCAPGLPLGPTNSFIIAAACHPPENDRNSARSPVEWGAIQIGNDAGEQPLAQHCTITSRRVECPVEGRLYA
;
A
#
# COMPACT_ATOMS: atom_id res chain seq x y z
N MET A 1 0.78 -4.80 26.12
CA MET A 1 -0.32 -3.95 26.63
C MET A 1 -0.25 -3.63 28.13
N CYS A 2 0.10 -4.56 29.03
CA CYS A 2 0.12 -4.29 30.48
C CYS A 2 1.14 -3.25 30.98
N ARG A 3 2.15 -2.85 30.20
CA ARG A 3 3.14 -1.84 30.62
C ARG A 3 2.65 -0.39 30.47
N CYS A 4 1.78 -0.08 29.48
CA CYS A 4 1.27 1.29 29.27
C CYS A 4 0.32 1.78 30.37
N VAL A 5 -0.56 0.91 30.89
CA VAL A 5 -1.55 1.31 31.91
C VAL A 5 -0.88 1.65 33.26
N ARG A 6 0.27 1.02 33.56
CA ARG A 6 1.05 1.30 34.76
C ARG A 6 1.79 2.64 34.69
N LEU A 7 2.08 3.11 33.47
CA LEU A 7 2.80 4.35 33.19
C LEU A 7 1.94 5.60 33.46
N ILE A 8 0.64 5.55 33.12
CA ILE A 8 -0.30 6.66 33.30
C ILE A 8 -0.57 6.93 34.79
N ARG A 9 -0.57 5.89 35.63
CA ARG A 9 -0.83 6.00 37.08
C ARG A 9 0.35 6.58 37.89
N LEU A 10 1.52 6.74 37.27
CA LEU A 10 2.76 7.20 37.91
C LEU A 10 3.08 8.69 37.62
N MET A 11 2.32 9.35 36.73
CA MET A 11 2.53 10.76 36.37
C MET A 11 2.01 11.76 37.40
N THR A 12 1.29 11.33 38.44
CA THR A 12 0.59 12.21 39.38
C THR A 12 1.45 12.80 40.51
N GLY A 13 2.78 12.64 40.51
CA GLY A 13 3.63 13.07 41.62
C GLY A 13 5.06 13.50 41.27
N LEU A 14 5.30 14.12 40.12
CA LEU A 14 6.66 14.49 39.65
C LEU A 14 6.85 16.00 39.50
N SER A 15 8.07 16.47 39.83
CA SER A 15 8.50 17.86 39.64
C SER A 15 8.49 18.26 38.15
N SER A 16 8.34 19.55 37.85
CA SER A 16 8.28 20.09 36.48
C SER A 16 9.49 19.67 35.61
N ALA A 17 10.70 19.66 36.17
CA ALA A 17 11.92 19.28 35.46
C ALA A 17 11.96 17.78 35.07
N SER A 18 11.51 16.90 35.98
CA SER A 18 11.41 15.46 35.68
C SER A 18 10.36 15.16 34.60
N SER A 19 9.29 15.95 34.51
CA SER A 19 8.25 15.77 33.48
C SER A 19 8.75 16.08 32.06
N VAL A 20 9.61 17.10 31.90
CA VAL A 20 10.19 17.46 30.59
C VAL A 20 11.17 16.39 30.10
N ALA A 21 12.03 15.87 30.98
CA ALA A 21 12.97 14.81 30.63
C ALA A 21 12.26 13.51 30.20
N ILE A 22 11.21 13.13 30.93
CA ILE A 22 10.36 11.98 30.60
C ILE A 22 9.71 12.16 29.21
N GLY A 23 9.16 13.35 28.93
CA GLY A 23 8.57 13.67 27.63
C GLY A 23 9.57 13.55 26.47
N PHE A 24 10.81 14.02 26.68
CA PHE A 24 11.88 13.89 25.69
C PHE A 24 12.25 12.43 25.42
N HIS A 25 12.39 11.59 26.46
CA HIS A 25 12.68 10.17 26.28
C HIS A 25 11.57 9.43 25.51
N PHE A 26 10.30 9.75 25.79
CA PHE A 26 9.19 9.20 25.01
C PHE A 26 9.20 9.63 23.55
N LEU A 27 9.55 10.89 23.26
CA LEU A 27 9.68 11.36 21.88
C LEU A 27 10.76 10.57 21.13
N VAL A 28 11.92 10.35 21.77
CA VAL A 28 13.02 9.59 21.19
C VAL A 28 12.63 8.14 20.90
N GLU A 29 11.83 7.50 21.75
CA GLU A 29 11.31 6.14 21.53
C GLU A 29 10.23 6.11 20.42
N LEU A 30 9.44 7.17 20.28
CA LEU A 30 8.39 7.28 19.27
C LEU A 30 8.93 7.49 17.85
N LEU A 31 10.07 8.17 17.70
CA LEU A 31 10.67 8.47 16.40
C LEU A 31 10.93 7.21 15.55
N PRO A 32 11.63 6.16 16.05
CA PRO A 32 11.80 4.91 15.33
C PRO A 32 10.48 4.24 14.94
N GLN A 33 9.48 4.25 15.82
CA GLN A 33 8.18 3.65 15.54
C GLN A 33 7.43 4.41 14.42
N LEU A 34 7.53 5.74 14.41
CA LEU A 34 7.00 6.57 13.32
C LEU A 34 7.71 6.29 12.00
N ILE A 35 9.03 6.11 12.02
CA ILE A 35 9.82 5.76 10.83
C ILE A 35 9.37 4.41 10.27
N VAL A 36 9.24 3.38 11.11
CA VAL A 36 8.75 2.05 10.68
C VAL A 36 7.36 2.15 10.07
N SER A 37 6.46 2.92 10.68
CA SER A 37 5.12 3.15 10.16
C SER A 37 5.13 3.88 8.82
N ALA A 38 5.92 4.94 8.68
CA ALA A 38 6.06 5.69 7.43
C ALA A 38 6.61 4.82 6.30
N ILE A 39 7.61 3.98 6.58
CA ILE A 39 8.15 3.01 5.62
C ILE A 39 7.06 2.01 5.22
N TYR A 40 6.31 1.46 6.17
CA TYR A 40 5.19 0.57 5.88
C TYR A 40 4.18 1.21 4.93
N VAL A 41 3.73 2.44 5.19
CA VAL A 41 2.80 3.16 4.33
C VAL A 41 3.39 3.38 2.93
N ALA A 42 4.65 3.80 2.84
CA ALA A 42 5.33 4.04 1.57
C ALA A 42 5.44 2.77 0.71
N VAL A 43 5.88 1.65 1.31
CA VAL A 43 6.00 0.39 0.58
C VAL A 43 4.61 -0.16 0.25
N ASN A 44 3.61 0.00 1.12
CA ASN A 44 2.23 -0.41 0.86
C ASN A 44 1.67 0.32 -0.37
N TYR A 45 1.83 1.65 -0.41
CA TYR A 45 1.46 2.47 -1.56
C TYR A 45 2.13 1.98 -2.86
N LYS A 46 3.44 1.71 -2.84
CA LYS A 46 4.16 1.22 -4.03
C LYS A 46 3.65 -0.14 -4.50
N LEU A 47 3.39 -1.08 -3.60
CA LEU A 47 2.79 -2.37 -3.96
C LEU A 47 1.38 -2.22 -4.53
N THR A 48 0.57 -1.31 -3.97
CA THR A 48 -0.78 -1.02 -4.48
C THR A 48 -0.71 -0.53 -5.91
N VAL A 49 0.15 0.46 -6.19
CA VAL A 49 0.34 0.99 -7.54
C VAL A 49 0.86 -0.09 -8.49
N MET A 50 1.80 -0.93 -8.06
CA MET A 50 2.34 -2.02 -8.88
C MET A 50 1.26 -3.06 -9.24
N ILE A 51 0.44 -3.46 -8.27
CA ILE A 51 -0.63 -4.45 -8.50
C ILE A 51 -1.73 -3.85 -9.39
N HIS A 52 -2.11 -2.60 -9.13
CA HIS A 52 -3.05 -1.86 -9.98
C HIS A 52 -2.53 -1.77 -11.41
N PHE A 53 -1.24 -1.45 -11.58
CA PHE A 53 -0.61 -1.43 -12.89
C PHE A 53 -0.59 -2.78 -13.58
N ARG A 54 -0.30 -3.86 -12.85
CA ARG A 54 -0.34 -5.21 -13.40
C ARG A 54 -1.75 -5.62 -13.83
N ASP A 55 -2.75 -5.31 -13.02
CA ASP A 55 -4.14 -5.68 -13.31
C ASP A 55 -4.68 -4.82 -14.47
N TRP A 56 -4.27 -3.55 -14.56
CA TRP A 56 -4.48 -2.69 -15.73
C TRP A 56 -3.83 -3.27 -16.98
N ALA A 57 -2.52 -3.53 -16.96
CA ALA A 57 -1.80 -4.07 -18.12
C ALA A 57 -2.35 -5.43 -18.61
N ARG A 58 -2.93 -6.23 -17.71
CA ARG A 58 -3.60 -7.49 -18.08
C ARG A 58 -4.84 -7.30 -18.95
N LEU A 59 -5.52 -6.16 -18.85
CA LEU A 59 -6.67 -5.85 -19.72
C LEU A 59 -6.26 -5.81 -21.20
N ALA A 60 -4.99 -5.55 -21.52
CA ALA A 60 -4.50 -5.52 -22.91
C ALA A 60 -4.33 -6.92 -23.54
N PHE A 61 -4.35 -7.99 -22.74
CA PHE A 61 -4.03 -9.35 -23.20
C PHE A 61 -5.10 -10.39 -22.90
N ARG A 62 -6.07 -10.05 -22.05
CA ARG A 62 -7.06 -11.00 -21.57
C ARG A 62 -8.34 -10.29 -21.14
N GLN A 63 -9.48 -10.82 -21.57
CA GLN A 63 -10.79 -10.52 -20.99
C GLN A 63 -10.84 -10.91 -19.50
N GLN A 64 -11.08 -9.92 -18.65
CA GLN A 64 -11.22 -10.11 -17.21
C GLN A 64 -12.38 -9.29 -16.64
N PRO A 65 -13.07 -9.80 -15.61
CA PRO A 65 -14.11 -9.04 -14.94
C PRO A 65 -13.50 -7.86 -14.16
N LEU A 66 -14.20 -6.73 -14.15
CA LEU A 66 -13.81 -5.58 -13.35
C LEU A 66 -14.08 -5.84 -11.87
N ARG A 67 -13.20 -5.29 -11.02
CA ARG A 67 -13.40 -5.22 -9.58
C ARG A 67 -14.18 -3.96 -9.25
N VAL A 68 -15.44 -4.13 -8.86
CA VAL A 68 -16.36 -3.03 -8.53
C VAL A 68 -16.81 -3.14 -7.07
N SER A 69 -17.16 -2.00 -6.48
CA SER A 69 -17.66 -1.96 -5.11
C SER A 69 -19.08 -2.52 -5.00
N ASP A 70 -19.91 -2.26 -6.01
CA ASP A 70 -21.32 -2.66 -6.06
C ASP A 70 -21.65 -3.21 -7.45
N PRO A 71 -21.54 -4.53 -7.67
CA PRO A 71 -21.88 -5.15 -8.95
C PRO A 71 -23.40 -5.27 -9.10
N GLU A 72 -23.90 -5.08 -10.32
CA GLU A 72 -25.29 -5.35 -10.66
C GLU A 72 -25.65 -6.83 -10.37
N PRO A 73 -26.82 -7.13 -9.80
CA PRO A 73 -27.27 -8.51 -9.62
C PRO A 73 -27.28 -9.27 -10.96
N ALA A 74 -26.68 -10.46 -10.96
CA ALA A 74 -26.44 -11.31 -12.14
C ALA A 74 -25.38 -10.84 -13.14
N SER A 75 -24.44 -9.97 -12.72
CA SER A 75 -23.22 -9.68 -13.50
C SER A 75 -22.09 -10.67 -13.21
N ASP A 76 -21.18 -10.84 -14.17
CA ASP A 76 -19.93 -11.60 -14.02
C ASP A 76 -18.82 -10.78 -13.32
N GLN A 77 -19.16 -9.56 -12.88
CA GLN A 77 -18.23 -8.67 -12.21
C GLN A 77 -17.97 -9.10 -10.77
N VAL A 78 -16.75 -8.86 -10.30
CA VAL A 78 -16.33 -9.32 -8.96
C VAL A 78 -16.50 -8.18 -7.97
N SER A 79 -17.34 -8.37 -6.96
CA SER A 79 -17.34 -7.48 -5.79
C SER A 79 -16.10 -7.71 -4.95
N THR A 80 -15.30 -6.67 -4.75
CA THR A 80 -14.23 -6.69 -3.74
C THR A 80 -14.32 -5.43 -2.90
N CYS A 81 -14.94 -5.53 -1.73
CA CYS A 81 -15.14 -4.39 -0.82
C CYS A 81 -14.06 -4.28 0.28
N TRP A 82 -13.24 -5.29 0.51
CA TRP A 82 -12.58 -5.39 1.83
C TRP A 82 -11.09 -5.06 1.92
N LEU A 83 -10.34 -5.02 0.82
CA LEU A 83 -8.92 -4.62 0.88
C LEU A 83 -8.43 -4.18 -0.50
N SER A 84 -7.77 -3.01 -0.57
CA SER A 84 -7.15 -2.50 -1.82
C SER A 84 -6.05 -3.42 -2.36
N LEU A 85 -5.46 -4.26 -1.49
CA LEU A 85 -4.44 -5.25 -1.84
C LEU A 85 -4.93 -6.70 -1.66
N PRO A 86 -4.48 -7.66 -2.49
CA PRO A 86 -4.67 -9.07 -2.19
C PRO A 86 -4.04 -9.44 -0.85
N TYR A 87 -4.72 -10.28 -0.06
CA TYR A 87 -4.24 -10.75 1.25
C TYR A 87 -2.84 -11.36 1.21
N GLN A 88 -2.46 -11.98 0.09
CA GLN A 88 -1.14 -12.56 -0.14
C GLN A 88 0.02 -11.56 0.02
N TYR A 89 -0.23 -10.27 -0.26
CA TYR A 89 0.78 -9.21 -0.13
C TYR A 89 0.59 -8.39 1.14
N SER A 90 -0.66 -8.15 1.55
CA SER A 90 -0.98 -7.34 2.73
C SER A 90 -0.64 -8.01 4.05
N ILE A 91 -0.93 -9.31 4.20
CA ILE A 91 -0.65 -10.08 5.42
C ILE A 91 0.85 -10.12 5.75
N PRO A 92 1.76 -10.55 4.84
CA PRO A 92 3.19 -10.60 5.18
C PRO A 92 3.75 -9.20 5.48
N MET A 93 3.25 -8.16 4.81
CA MET A 93 3.55 -6.77 5.10
C MET A 93 3.17 -6.37 6.53
N LEU A 94 1.92 -6.64 6.93
CA LEU A 94 1.43 -6.34 8.27
C LEU A 94 2.22 -7.09 9.34
N ILE A 95 2.50 -8.38 9.11
CA ILE A 95 3.33 -9.19 10.02
C ILE A 95 4.72 -8.57 10.12
N SER A 96 5.37 -8.25 9.00
CA SER A 96 6.72 -7.67 9.00
C SER A 96 6.78 -6.32 9.73
N SER A 97 5.79 -5.44 9.53
CA SER A 97 5.69 -4.15 10.22
C SER A 97 5.46 -4.32 11.72
N GLY A 98 4.57 -5.25 12.11
CA GLY A 98 4.33 -5.60 13.50
C GLY A 98 5.57 -6.17 14.18
N THR A 99 6.30 -7.05 13.51
CA THR A 99 7.56 -7.62 14.00
C THR A 99 8.65 -6.55 14.11
N LEU A 100 8.78 -5.65 13.14
CA LEU A 100 9.73 -4.53 13.20
C LEU A 100 9.43 -3.61 14.37
N GLY A 101 8.17 -3.19 14.53
CA GLY A 101 7.77 -2.34 15.65
C GLY A 101 7.97 -3.03 17.00
N TRP A 102 7.72 -4.34 17.07
CA TRP A 102 8.01 -5.12 18.28
C TRP A 102 9.50 -5.19 18.59
N LEU A 103 10.36 -5.43 17.58
CA LEU A 103 11.81 -5.43 17.75
C LEU A 103 12.35 -4.07 18.18
N VAL A 104 11.82 -2.98 17.61
CA VAL A 104 12.17 -1.60 18.00
C VAL A 104 11.82 -1.35 19.47
N SER A 105 10.67 -1.84 19.94
CA SER A 105 10.28 -1.77 21.35
C SER A 105 11.16 -2.62 22.28
N GLN A 106 11.86 -3.63 21.77
CA GLN A 106 12.89 -4.36 22.52
C GLN A 106 14.26 -3.69 22.43
N ALA A 107 14.52 -2.94 21.35
CA ALA A 107 15.77 -2.25 21.11
C ALA A 107 15.94 -1.02 22.01
N LEU A 108 14.87 -0.26 22.23
CA LEU A 108 14.84 0.90 23.12
C LEU A 108 13.91 0.59 24.29
N PHE A 109 14.41 0.74 25.52
CA PHE A 109 13.61 0.52 26.71
C PHE A 109 13.80 1.65 27.71
N PHE A 110 12.69 2.17 28.23
CA PHE A 110 12.71 3.14 29.30
C PHE A 110 13.02 2.45 30.64
N GLN A 111 14.13 2.83 31.29
CA GLN A 111 14.55 2.28 32.57
C GLN A 111 14.51 3.37 33.65
N ARG A 112 13.88 3.03 34.79
CA ARG A 112 13.84 3.86 35.99
C ARG A 112 14.82 3.30 37.00
N PHE A 113 15.80 4.11 37.39
CA PHE A 113 16.70 3.80 38.49
C PHE A 113 16.26 4.56 39.74
N ILE A 114 16.28 3.85 40.87
CA ILE A 114 16.01 4.43 42.18
C ILE A 114 17.24 4.12 43.02
N TRP A 115 17.94 5.16 43.47
CA TRP A 115 19.05 5.04 44.41
C TRP A 115 18.75 5.87 45.66
N TYR A 116 19.34 5.48 46.79
CA TYR A 116 19.14 6.16 48.06
C TYR A 116 20.37 7.02 48.34
N ASP A 117 20.15 8.31 48.60
CA ASP A 117 21.21 9.23 49.00
C ASP A 117 21.69 8.92 50.44
N ASN A 118 22.82 9.52 50.86
CA ASN A 118 23.37 9.37 52.22
C ASN A 118 22.36 9.79 53.31
N ASP A 119 21.42 10.66 52.98
CA ASP A 119 20.32 11.10 53.85
C ASP A 119 19.10 10.14 53.85
N GLY A 120 19.18 9.01 53.15
CA GLY A 120 18.10 8.02 53.04
C GLY A 120 16.95 8.41 52.09
N ASN A 121 17.09 9.54 51.39
CA ASN A 121 16.11 10.00 50.41
C ASN A 121 16.21 9.21 49.10
N ALA A 122 15.08 8.78 48.55
CA ALA A 122 15.03 8.08 47.27
C ALA A 122 15.15 9.07 46.10
N VAL A 123 16.26 9.03 45.38
CA VAL A 123 16.47 9.78 44.13
C VAL A 123 16.04 8.88 42.97
N VAL A 124 15.15 9.42 42.14
CA VAL A 124 14.61 8.70 40.97
C VAL A 124 15.18 9.31 39.70
N GLU A 125 15.96 8.53 38.97
CA GLU A 125 16.50 8.93 37.68
C GLU A 125 15.91 8.08 36.55
N HIS A 126 15.69 8.72 35.41
CA HIS A 126 15.12 8.10 34.23
C HIS A 126 16.18 8.05 33.15
N TYR A 127 16.43 6.86 32.61
CA TYR A 127 17.41 6.65 31.57
C TYR A 127 16.79 5.88 30.40
N LEU A 128 17.29 6.17 29.21
CA LEU A 128 16.99 5.38 28.02
C LEU A 128 18.02 4.26 27.91
N GLY A 129 17.57 3.03 28.14
CA GLY A 129 18.38 1.84 27.89
C GLY A 129 18.23 1.38 26.44
N TYR A 130 19.28 0.75 25.92
CA TYR A 130 19.25 0.10 24.61
C TYR A 130 19.71 -1.35 24.72
N SER A 131 19.08 -2.23 23.94
CA SER A 131 19.46 -3.64 23.84
C SER A 131 20.24 -3.85 22.55
N THR A 132 21.53 -4.18 22.65
CA THR A 132 22.39 -4.43 21.49
C THR A 132 21.81 -5.51 20.56
N LEU A 133 21.23 -6.57 21.14
CA LEU A 133 20.56 -7.64 20.37
C LEU A 133 19.30 -7.13 19.67
N GLY A 134 18.49 -6.30 20.33
CA GLY A 134 17.31 -5.70 19.72
C GLY A 134 17.65 -4.76 18.56
N VAL A 135 18.69 -3.93 18.74
CA VAL A 135 19.19 -3.02 17.70
C VAL A 135 19.69 -3.82 16.49
N ILE A 136 20.59 -4.79 16.68
CA ILE A 136 21.12 -5.60 15.57
C ILE A 136 19.99 -6.38 14.87
N GLY A 137 19.09 -6.99 15.65
CA GLY A 137 17.95 -7.74 15.11
C GLY A 137 17.01 -6.86 14.28
N SER A 138 16.66 -5.66 14.77
CA SER A 138 15.81 -4.72 14.04
C SER A 138 16.45 -4.24 12.73
N ILE A 139 17.76 -3.96 12.72
CA ILE A 139 18.48 -3.54 11.51
C ILE A 139 18.51 -4.67 10.48
N MET A 140 18.93 -5.88 10.89
CA MET A 140 19.04 -7.03 9.98
C MET A 140 17.68 -7.40 9.38
N PHE A 141 16.62 -7.41 10.19
CA PHE A 141 15.28 -7.69 9.72
C PHE A 141 14.76 -6.58 8.81
N GLY A 142 15.00 -5.31 9.15
CA GLY A 142 14.63 -4.16 8.32
C GLY A 142 15.29 -4.18 6.94
N VAL A 143 16.59 -4.48 6.88
CA VAL A 143 17.33 -4.63 5.61
C VAL A 143 16.76 -5.77 4.77
N SER A 144 16.43 -6.91 5.39
CA SER A 144 15.80 -8.05 4.71
C SER A 144 14.44 -7.67 4.09
N VAL A 145 13.57 -7.02 4.87
CA VAL A 145 12.24 -6.57 4.40
C VAL A 145 12.37 -5.55 3.25
N PHE A 146 13.31 -4.62 3.37
CA PHE A 146 13.59 -3.64 2.31
C PHE A 146 14.10 -4.34 1.03
N GLY A 147 15.03 -5.28 1.17
CA GLY A 147 15.56 -6.06 0.05
C GLY A 147 14.49 -6.86 -0.70
N VAL A 148 13.60 -7.53 0.04
CA VAL A 148 12.46 -8.27 -0.55
C VAL A 148 11.52 -7.31 -1.27
N SER A 149 11.20 -6.17 -0.66
CA SER A 149 10.33 -5.14 -1.25
C SER A 149 10.92 -4.57 -2.54
N MET A 150 12.23 -4.30 -2.58
CA MET A 150 12.92 -3.85 -3.78
C MET A 150 12.90 -4.93 -4.87
N ALA A 151 13.17 -6.19 -4.52
CA ALA A 151 13.12 -7.30 -5.46
C ALA A 151 11.73 -7.50 -6.08
N LEU A 152 10.66 -7.28 -5.31
CA LEU A 152 9.29 -7.25 -5.81
C LEU A 152 9.06 -6.09 -6.78
N GLY A 153 9.56 -4.89 -6.46
CA GLY A 153 9.44 -3.70 -7.30
C GLY A 153 10.20 -3.76 -8.63
N LEU A 154 11.28 -4.54 -8.71
CA LEU A 154 12.05 -4.76 -9.93
C LEU A 154 11.40 -5.75 -10.91
N ARG A 155 10.29 -6.39 -10.53
CA ARG A 155 9.57 -7.31 -11.43
C ARG A 155 8.93 -6.52 -12.57
N LYS A 156 9.40 -6.79 -13.79
CA LYS A 156 8.86 -6.17 -15.01
C LYS A 156 7.37 -6.46 -15.15
N CYS A 157 6.59 -5.41 -15.38
CA CYS A 157 5.21 -5.54 -15.82
C CYS A 157 5.16 -5.58 -17.35
N ALA A 158 4.26 -6.39 -17.91
CA ALA A 158 4.12 -6.53 -19.35
C ALA A 158 3.67 -5.20 -19.97
N PRO A 159 4.33 -4.71 -21.04
CA PRO A 159 3.91 -3.52 -21.76
C PRO A 159 2.72 -3.87 -22.66
N GLY A 160 1.62 -3.11 -22.61
CA GLY A 160 0.49 -3.36 -23.50
C GLY A 160 -0.63 -2.32 -23.40
N LEU A 161 -0.80 -1.71 -22.24
CA LEU A 161 -1.78 -0.64 -22.01
C LEU A 161 -1.07 0.69 -21.77
N PRO A 162 -1.62 1.85 -22.19
CA PRO A 162 -1.01 3.14 -21.92
C PRO A 162 -0.71 3.31 -20.44
N LEU A 163 0.52 3.78 -20.17
CA LEU A 163 1.08 3.92 -18.83
C LEU A 163 0.29 4.97 -18.03
N GLY A 164 -0.52 4.54 -17.07
CA GLY A 164 -1.07 5.46 -16.06
C GLY A 164 -2.47 5.14 -15.54
N PRO A 165 -2.70 3.95 -14.95
CA PRO A 165 -3.98 3.63 -14.32
C PRO A 165 -4.26 4.45 -13.05
N THR A 166 -3.32 5.26 -12.60
CA THR A 166 -3.49 6.20 -11.48
C THR A 166 -3.99 7.58 -11.94
N ASN A 167 -4.03 7.85 -13.25
CA ASN A 167 -4.56 9.10 -13.79
C ASN A 167 -6.00 8.90 -14.24
N SER A 168 -6.93 9.61 -13.60
CA SER A 168 -8.35 9.56 -13.97
C SER A 168 -8.60 9.98 -15.42
N PHE A 169 -7.78 10.88 -15.98
CA PHE A 169 -7.87 11.26 -17.39
C PHE A 169 -7.59 10.10 -18.34
N ILE A 170 -6.57 9.28 -18.02
CA ILE A 170 -6.22 8.09 -18.82
C ILE A 170 -7.31 7.03 -18.69
N ILE A 171 -7.85 6.83 -17.48
CA ILE A 171 -8.97 5.90 -17.28
C ILE A 171 -10.21 6.37 -18.05
N ALA A 172 -10.55 7.67 -17.99
CA ALA A 172 -11.70 8.21 -18.71
C ALA A 172 -11.55 8.09 -20.22
N ALA A 173 -10.36 8.38 -20.76
CA ALA A 173 -10.06 8.17 -22.18
C ALA A 173 -10.20 6.69 -22.57
N ALA A 174 -9.84 5.77 -21.67
CA ALA A 174 -9.97 4.34 -21.91
C ALA A 174 -11.41 3.80 -21.78
N CYS A 175 -12.30 4.52 -21.10
CA CYS A 175 -13.66 4.11 -20.78
C CYS A 175 -14.72 4.80 -21.66
N HIS A 176 -14.55 4.75 -22.99
CA HIS A 176 -15.55 5.18 -23.96
C HIS A 176 -15.98 4.00 -24.84
N PRO A 177 -16.78 3.05 -24.31
CA PRO A 177 -17.25 1.91 -25.10
C PRO A 177 -18.22 2.39 -26.20
N PRO A 178 -18.30 1.68 -27.34
CA PRO A 178 -19.22 2.04 -28.42
C PRO A 178 -20.68 1.93 -27.96
N GLU A 179 -21.59 2.75 -28.53
CA GLU A 179 -23.01 2.83 -28.13
C GLU A 179 -23.76 1.48 -28.14
N ASN A 180 -23.27 0.54 -28.95
CA ASN A 180 -23.84 -0.78 -29.12
C ASN A 180 -23.33 -1.79 -28.04
N ASP A 181 -22.40 -1.42 -27.17
CA ASP A 181 -21.91 -2.24 -26.07
C ASP A 181 -22.54 -1.85 -24.72
N ARG A 182 -23.77 -2.35 -24.50
CA ARG A 182 -24.49 -2.20 -23.21
C ARG A 182 -24.06 -3.22 -22.14
N ASN A 183 -23.25 -4.22 -22.52
CA ASN A 183 -22.87 -5.33 -21.64
C ASN A 183 -21.50 -5.12 -20.98
N SER A 184 -20.77 -4.06 -21.32
CA SER A 184 -19.52 -3.64 -20.65
C SER A 184 -19.64 -3.57 -19.12
N ALA A 185 -20.81 -3.21 -18.60
CA ALA A 185 -21.07 -3.14 -17.16
C ALA A 185 -21.38 -4.50 -16.50
N ARG A 186 -21.58 -5.57 -17.28
CA ARG A 186 -22.01 -6.88 -16.76
C ARG A 186 -21.07 -8.02 -17.11
N SER A 187 -20.34 -7.90 -18.20
CA SER A 187 -19.46 -8.94 -18.75
C SER A 187 -17.98 -8.61 -18.52
N PRO A 188 -17.08 -9.61 -18.63
CA PRO A 188 -15.64 -9.39 -18.65
C PRO A 188 -15.25 -8.43 -19.78
N VAL A 189 -14.27 -7.57 -19.53
CA VAL A 189 -13.81 -6.55 -20.49
C VAL A 189 -12.35 -6.76 -20.86
N GLU A 190 -12.00 -6.32 -22.05
CA GLU A 190 -10.65 -6.32 -22.60
C GLU A 190 -10.38 -4.98 -23.30
N TRP A 191 -9.12 -4.58 -23.33
CA TRP A 191 -8.66 -3.41 -24.05
C TRP A 191 -8.18 -3.79 -25.44
N GLY A 192 -8.61 -3.02 -26.43
CA GLY A 192 -7.96 -3.02 -27.73
C GLY A 192 -8.66 -2.11 -28.73
N ALA A 193 -8.25 -2.23 -29.98
CA ALA A 193 -8.81 -1.48 -31.07
C ALA A 193 -10.16 -2.09 -31.49
N ILE A 194 -11.17 -1.24 -31.61
CA ILE A 194 -12.47 -1.61 -32.17
C ILE A 194 -12.61 -0.97 -33.55
N GLN A 195 -13.13 -1.74 -34.51
CA GLN A 195 -13.56 -1.20 -35.78
C GLN A 195 -15.01 -0.71 -35.64
N ILE A 196 -15.22 0.61 -35.68
CA ILE A 196 -16.56 1.18 -35.76
C ILE A 196 -16.98 1.09 -37.23
N GLY A 197 -17.60 -0.04 -37.59
CA GLY A 197 -18.25 -0.19 -38.88
C GLY A 197 -19.54 0.61 -38.88
N ASN A 198 -19.62 1.67 -39.69
CA ASN A 198 -20.92 2.22 -40.09
C ASN A 198 -21.56 1.21 -41.05
N ASP A 199 -22.80 0.80 -40.79
CA ASP A 199 -23.66 0.04 -41.71
C ASP A 199 -24.05 0.83 -42.99
N ALA A 200 -23.28 1.84 -43.37
CA ALA A 200 -23.51 2.67 -44.55
C ALA A 200 -22.18 3.12 -45.16
N GLY A 201 -21.63 2.32 -46.07
CA GLY A 201 -20.95 2.72 -47.32
C GLY A 201 -19.87 3.82 -47.33
N GLU A 202 -19.38 4.31 -46.19
CA GLU A 202 -18.44 5.43 -46.11
C GLU A 202 -17.23 5.06 -45.26
N GLN A 203 -16.08 5.66 -45.60
CA GLN A 203 -14.72 5.29 -45.20
C GLN A 203 -14.58 4.97 -43.69
N PRO A 204 -13.68 4.03 -43.31
CA PRO A 204 -13.55 3.58 -41.92
C PRO A 204 -13.20 4.77 -41.01
N LEU A 205 -14.22 5.25 -40.28
CA LEU A 205 -14.06 6.29 -39.28
C LEU A 205 -13.12 5.75 -38.18
N ALA A 206 -12.20 6.61 -37.75
CA ALA A 206 -11.17 6.41 -36.72
C ALA A 206 -11.31 5.13 -35.87
N GLN A 207 -10.31 4.25 -35.95
CA GLN A 207 -10.17 3.16 -34.99
C GLN A 207 -9.98 3.78 -33.60
N HIS A 208 -10.86 3.45 -32.65
CA HIS A 208 -10.78 3.90 -31.26
C HIS A 208 -10.28 2.74 -30.40
N CYS A 209 -9.37 3.02 -29.46
CA CYS A 209 -8.97 2.05 -28.45
C CYS A 209 -9.80 2.28 -27.19
N THR A 210 -10.51 1.25 -26.75
CA THR A 210 -11.39 1.37 -25.57
C THR A 210 -11.51 0.05 -24.84
N ILE A 211 -11.87 0.13 -23.56
CA ILE A 211 -12.23 -1.04 -22.75
C ILE A 211 -13.65 -1.45 -23.13
N THR A 212 -13.83 -2.67 -23.63
CA THR A 212 -15.14 -3.19 -24.08
C THR A 212 -15.34 -4.65 -23.69
N SER A 213 -16.60 -5.09 -23.61
CA SER A 213 -16.95 -6.51 -23.49
C SER A 213 -16.87 -7.29 -24.81
N ARG A 214 -16.72 -6.57 -25.93
CA ARG A 214 -16.65 -7.15 -27.27
C ARG A 214 -15.28 -7.74 -27.55
N ARG A 215 -15.18 -8.52 -28.63
CA ARG A 215 -13.87 -8.93 -29.15
C ARG A 215 -13.13 -7.71 -29.68
N VAL A 216 -11.91 -7.53 -29.19
CA VAL A 216 -11.01 -6.44 -29.55
C VAL A 216 -9.76 -7.00 -30.22
N GLU A 217 -9.22 -6.23 -31.17
CA GLU A 217 -7.95 -6.54 -31.79
C GLU A 217 -6.80 -5.84 -31.04
N CYS A 218 -5.62 -6.46 -31.00
CA CYS A 218 -4.44 -5.82 -30.42
C CYS A 218 -4.11 -4.53 -31.23
N PRO A 219 -3.88 -3.38 -30.56
CA PRO A 219 -3.52 -2.15 -31.25
C PRO A 219 -2.18 -2.33 -31.99
N VAL A 220 -2.10 -1.80 -33.21
CA VAL A 220 -0.92 -1.89 -34.08
C VAL A 220 0.00 -0.70 -33.80
N GLU A 221 1.26 -0.97 -33.49
CA GLU A 221 2.27 0.07 -33.28
C GLU A 221 2.38 0.98 -34.52
N GLY A 222 2.34 2.31 -34.31
CA GLY A 222 2.45 3.32 -35.36
C GLY A 222 1.13 3.78 -35.98
N ARG A 223 -0.02 3.20 -35.60
CA ARG A 223 -1.34 3.75 -35.97
C ARG A 223 -1.83 4.75 -34.93
N LEU A 224 -2.44 5.84 -35.42
CA LEU A 224 -3.14 6.80 -34.58
C LEU A 224 -4.55 6.28 -34.31
N TYR A 225 -4.86 6.15 -33.02
CA TYR A 225 -6.19 5.86 -32.53
C TYR A 225 -6.75 7.16 -31.93
N ALA A 226 -7.97 7.52 -32.31
CA ALA A 226 -8.67 8.68 -31.75
C ALA A 226 -9.08 8.40 -30.30
#